data_AF-A0A3S1CC23-F1
#
_entry.id   AF-A0A3S1CC23-F1
#
_cell.length_a   1.000
_cell.length_b   1.000
_cell.length_c   1.000
_cell.angle_alpha   90.00
_cell.angle_beta   90.00
_cell.angle_gamma   90.00
#
_symmetry.space_group_name_H-M   'P 1'
#
loop_
_entity.id
_entity.type
_entity.pdbx_description
1 polymer ?
#
loop_
_entity_poly.entity_id
_entity_poly.type
_entity_poly.pdbx_seq_one_letter_code
_entity_poly.pdbx_strand_id
1 'polypeptide(L)'
;MLLPNRLPGMELLGIAPNWLLIWVVAWSVKRNAWQGAFAGIILGFLQDAMTYSEPTHALPLGLVGLITGGIQKSRFIEEDFISIALIVFVMAVFSEAVFASQLALSGGRNVTFIWAYFQRVALASAILSSLWAPVVYYPLNRWWQKLKLAEQN
;
A
#
# COMPACT_ATOMS: atom_id res chain seq x y z
N MET A 1 -20.99 13.79 -0.96
CA MET A 1 -20.48 13.15 -2.19
C MET A 1 -19.80 11.86 -1.79
N LEU A 2 -20.34 10.71 -2.22
CA LEU A 2 -19.74 9.40 -1.97
C LEU A 2 -18.43 9.31 -2.76
N LEU A 3 -17.30 9.52 -2.09
CA LEU A 3 -16.01 9.13 -2.64
C LEU A 3 -16.01 7.60 -2.75
N PRO A 4 -15.60 7.01 -3.90
CA PRO A 4 -15.54 5.56 -4.09
C PRO A 4 -14.74 4.79 -3.00
N ASN A 5 -13.90 5.50 -2.24
CA ASN A 5 -13.09 4.97 -1.16
C ASN A 5 -13.72 5.07 0.25
N ARG A 6 -14.96 5.56 0.37
CA ARG A 6 -15.60 5.90 1.66
C ARG A 6 -16.95 5.21 1.83
N LEU A 7 -16.96 3.88 1.80
CA LEU A 7 -18.17 3.14 2.18
C LEU A 7 -18.37 3.20 3.71
N PRO A 8 -19.62 3.25 4.19
CA PRO A 8 -19.90 3.29 5.62
C PRO A 8 -19.28 2.09 6.34
N GLY A 9 -18.55 2.34 7.43
CA GLY A 9 -17.82 1.32 8.20
C GLY A 9 -16.38 1.03 7.74
N MET A 10 -15.90 1.65 6.66
CA MET A 10 -14.50 1.50 6.20
C MET A 10 -13.55 2.60 6.71
N GLU A 11 -14.07 3.62 7.38
CA GLU A 11 -13.25 4.71 7.91
C GLU A 11 -13.05 4.56 9.42
N LEU A 12 -11.82 4.83 9.87
CA LEU A 12 -11.48 4.96 11.28
C LEU A 12 -11.00 6.40 11.49
N LEU A 13 -11.67 7.15 12.37
CA LEU A 13 -11.31 8.54 12.68
C LEU A 13 -11.29 9.49 11.45
N GLY A 14 -12.10 9.20 10.42
CA GLY A 14 -12.16 9.95 9.16
C GLY A 14 -11.06 9.60 8.15
N ILE A 15 -10.30 8.54 8.40
CA ILE A 15 -9.19 8.05 7.57
C ILE A 15 -9.63 6.74 6.92
N ALA A 16 -9.48 6.66 5.60
CA ALA A 16 -9.82 5.48 4.80
C ALA A 16 -8.58 4.57 4.60
N PRO A 17 -8.78 3.27 4.28
CA PRO A 17 -7.68 2.37 3.96
C PRO A 17 -6.97 2.80 2.68
N ASN A 18 -5.67 2.55 2.60
CA ASN A 18 -4.91 2.79 1.38
C ASN A 18 -5.05 1.59 0.42
N TRP A 19 -6.12 1.60 -0.37
CA TRP A 19 -6.44 0.53 -1.32
C TRP A 19 -5.33 0.25 -2.34
N LEU A 20 -4.67 1.30 -2.84
CA LEU A 20 -3.61 1.16 -3.82
C LEU A 20 -2.37 0.52 -3.22
N LEU A 21 -2.02 0.88 -1.98
CA LEU A 21 -0.95 0.21 -1.25
C LEU A 21 -1.24 -1.27 -1.02
N ILE A 22 -2.45 -1.61 -0.57
CA ILE A 22 -2.86 -3.01 -0.39
C ILE A 22 -2.70 -3.78 -1.71
N TRP A 23 -3.15 -3.19 -2.82
CA TRP A 23 -3.06 -3.81 -4.13
C TRP A 23 -1.61 -3.99 -4.60
N VAL A 24 -0.77 -2.96 -4.46
CA VAL A 24 0.67 -3.02 -4.79
C VAL A 24 1.33 -4.12 -3.99
N VAL A 25 1.09 -4.20 -2.69
CA VAL A 25 1.66 -5.25 -1.83
C VAL A 25 1.20 -6.62 -2.28
N ALA A 26 -0.12 -6.85 -2.36
CA ALA A 26 -0.69 -8.14 -2.74
C ALA A 26 -0.18 -8.62 -4.11
N TRP A 27 -0.07 -7.72 -5.08
CA TRP A 27 0.39 -8.02 -6.43
C TRP A 27 1.90 -8.25 -6.52
N SER A 28 2.70 -7.50 -5.75
CA SER A 28 4.17 -7.56 -5.78
C SER A 28 4.73 -8.77 -5.05
N VAL A 29 4.04 -9.31 -4.03
CA VAL A 29 4.50 -10.48 -3.24
C VAL A 29 4.87 -11.69 -4.12
N LYS A 30 4.20 -11.87 -5.26
CA LYS A 30 4.45 -13.03 -6.16
C LYS A 30 5.32 -12.72 -7.38
N ARG A 31 5.93 -11.53 -7.44
CA ARG A 31 6.61 -11.00 -8.62
C ARG A 31 8.00 -10.46 -8.28
N ASN A 32 8.82 -10.27 -9.30
CA ASN A 32 10.16 -9.71 -9.13
C ASN A 32 10.08 -8.26 -8.60
N ALA A 33 11.05 -7.86 -7.77
CA ALA A 33 11.14 -6.53 -7.16
C ALA A 33 10.98 -5.38 -8.17
N TRP A 34 11.61 -5.49 -9.35
CA TRP A 34 11.48 -4.50 -10.42
C TRP A 34 10.07 -4.37 -10.98
N GLN A 35 9.35 -5.49 -11.13
CA GLN A 35 7.96 -5.47 -11.57
C GLN A 35 7.07 -4.81 -10.50
N GLY A 36 7.31 -5.12 -9.22
CA GLY A 36 6.62 -4.49 -8.10
C GLY A 36 6.85 -2.98 -8.03
N ALA A 37 8.10 -2.54 -8.19
CA ALA A 37 8.45 -1.11 -8.24
C ALA A 37 7.71 -0.38 -9.37
N PHE A 38 7.69 -0.97 -10.57
CA PHE A 38 7.03 -0.39 -11.73
C PHE A 38 5.52 -0.27 -11.52
N ALA A 39 4.87 -1.30 -10.98
CA ALA A 39 3.45 -1.25 -10.63
C ALA A 39 3.16 -0.20 -9.55
N GLY A 40 4.03 -0.08 -8.54
CA GLY A 40 3.92 0.93 -7.50
C GLY A 40 4.00 2.36 -8.05
N ILE A 41 4.94 2.64 -8.94
CA ILE A 41 5.09 3.96 -9.59
C ILE A 41 3.85 4.30 -10.42
N ILE A 42 3.39 3.36 -11.25
CA ILE A 42 2.19 3.56 -12.10
C ILE A 42 0.97 3.85 -11.23
N LEU A 43 0.76 3.07 -10.16
CA LEU A 43 -0.37 3.29 -9.25
C LEU A 43 -0.24 4.57 -8.43
N GLY A 44 0.97 5.00 -8.09
CA GLY A 44 1.15 6.28 -7.42
C GLY A 44 0.91 7.46 -8.35
N PHE A 45 1.26 7.38 -9.65
CA PHE A 45 0.81 8.39 -10.61
C PHE A 45 -0.70 8.37 -10.84
N LEU A 46 -1.31 7.19 -10.85
CA LEU A 46 -2.77 7.07 -10.89
C LEU A 46 -3.40 7.74 -9.67
N GLN A 47 -2.82 7.53 -8.47
CA GLN A 47 -3.26 8.20 -7.25
C GLN A 47 -3.09 9.72 -7.34
N ASP A 48 -1.94 10.18 -7.83
CA ASP A 48 -1.64 11.61 -8.02
C ASP A 48 -2.58 12.27 -9.04
N ALA A 49 -3.09 11.52 -10.03
CA ALA A 49 -4.07 11.99 -11.00
C ALA A 49 -5.50 12.03 -10.43
N MET A 50 -5.84 11.11 -9.52
CA MET A 50 -7.12 11.07 -8.81
C MET A 50 -7.19 12.05 -7.63
N THR A 51 -6.03 12.46 -7.11
CA THR A 51 -5.89 13.31 -5.93
C THR A 51 -5.05 14.55 -6.27
N TYR A 52 -4.50 15.21 -5.25
CA TYR A 52 -3.59 16.33 -5.45
C TYR A 52 -2.16 15.81 -5.53
N SER A 53 -1.40 16.25 -6.53
CA SER A 53 -0.11 15.66 -6.90
C SER A 53 1.08 16.11 -6.04
N GLU A 54 0.86 17.00 -5.06
CA GLU A 54 1.92 17.52 -4.17
C GLU A 54 1.67 17.12 -2.71
N PRO A 55 2.58 16.36 -2.06
CA PRO A 55 3.70 15.57 -2.61
C PRO A 55 3.27 14.36 -3.44
N THR A 56 4.18 13.80 -4.26
CA THR A 56 3.88 12.66 -5.13
C THR A 56 3.75 11.34 -4.36
N HIS A 57 2.72 10.56 -4.70
CA HIS A 57 2.51 9.20 -4.19
C HIS A 57 3.26 8.14 -5.01
N ALA A 58 3.80 8.49 -6.19
CA ALA A 58 4.59 7.58 -7.03
C ALA A 58 5.85 7.06 -6.34
N LEU A 59 6.55 7.94 -5.61
CA LEU A 59 7.76 7.59 -4.88
C LEU A 59 7.50 6.56 -3.74
N PRO A 60 6.60 6.83 -2.78
CA PRO A 60 6.35 5.90 -1.69
C PRO A 60 5.77 4.57 -2.17
N LEU A 61 4.83 4.56 -3.14
CA LEU A 61 4.27 3.32 -3.66
C LEU A 61 5.27 2.51 -4.49
N GLY A 62 6.13 3.19 -5.26
CA GLY A 62 7.24 2.54 -5.97
C GLY A 62 8.21 1.83 -5.01
N LEU A 63 8.59 2.48 -3.91
CA LEU A 63 9.45 1.87 -2.89
C LEU A 63 8.76 0.68 -2.20
N VAL A 64 7.47 0.81 -1.86
CA VAL A 64 6.69 -0.30 -1.27
C VAL A 64 6.68 -1.51 -2.21
N GLY A 65 6.43 -1.29 -3.51
CA GLY A 65 6.43 -2.36 -4.51
C GLY A 65 7.81 -3.03 -4.67
N LEU A 66 8.88 -2.22 -4.67
CA LEU A 66 10.26 -2.71 -4.76
C LEU A 66 10.62 -3.61 -3.56
N ILE A 67 10.38 -3.11 -2.34
CA ILE A 67 10.71 -3.83 -1.10
C ILE A 67 9.87 -5.10 -1.01
N THR A 68 8.57 -5.00 -1.27
CA THR A 68 7.65 -6.15 -1.18
C THR A 68 7.98 -7.25 -2.19
N GLY A 69 8.31 -6.90 -3.44
CA GLY A 69 8.74 -7.91 -4.42
C GLY A 69 10.13 -8.50 -4.10
N GLY A 70 10.97 -7.79 -3.34
CA GLY A 70 12.23 -8.31 -2.82
C GLY A 70 12.03 -9.33 -1.70
N ILE A 71 11.02 -9.14 -0.85
CA ILE A 71 10.68 -10.00 0.28
C ILE A 71 10.35 -11.44 -0.18
N GLN A 72 9.80 -11.62 -1.39
CA GLN A 72 9.50 -12.95 -1.96
C GLN A 72 10.70 -13.91 -1.95
N LYS A 73 11.93 -13.39 -2.13
CA LYS A 73 13.14 -14.23 -2.19
C LYS A 73 13.51 -14.83 -0.83
N SER A 74 13.04 -14.24 0.27
CA SER A 74 13.20 -14.83 1.59
C SER A 74 12.16 -15.92 1.80
N ARG A 75 12.60 -17.18 1.73
CA ARG A 75 11.86 -18.43 1.97
C ARG A 75 11.20 -18.54 3.37
N PHE A 76 11.23 -17.47 4.17
CA PHE A 76 10.87 -17.44 5.59
C PHE A 76 9.50 -16.86 5.89
N ILE A 77 8.77 -16.42 4.87
CA ILE A 77 7.40 -15.93 5.06
C ILE A 77 6.47 -16.98 4.50
N GLU A 78 5.87 -17.77 5.39
CA GLU A 78 4.67 -18.51 5.07
C GLU A 78 3.67 -17.48 4.49
N GLU A 79 3.18 -17.74 3.27
CA GLU A 79 2.24 -16.88 2.52
C GLU A 79 0.84 -16.85 3.17
N ASP A 80 0.81 -16.79 4.49
CA ASP A 80 -0.38 -16.80 5.31
C ASP A 80 -1.02 -15.42 5.36
N PHE A 81 -2.34 -15.43 5.56
CA PHE A 81 -3.15 -14.23 5.66
C PHE A 81 -2.61 -13.22 6.67
N ILE A 82 -2.04 -13.72 7.78
CA ILE A 82 -1.45 -12.92 8.86
C ILE A 82 -0.17 -12.23 8.37
N SER A 83 0.72 -12.97 7.70
CA SER A 83 1.96 -12.42 7.14
C SER A 83 1.69 -11.26 6.19
N ILE A 84 0.67 -11.38 5.34
CA ILE A 84 0.32 -10.35 4.35
C ILE A 84 -0.25 -9.12 5.04
N ALA A 85 -1.13 -9.32 6.02
CA ALA A 85 -1.64 -8.22 6.83
C ALA A 85 -0.49 -7.47 7.54
N LEU A 86 0.49 -8.20 8.07
CA LEU A 86 1.67 -7.62 8.73
C LEU A 86 2.56 -6.84 7.75
N ILE A 87 2.81 -7.39 6.55
CA ILE A 87 3.58 -6.67 5.51
C ILE A 87 2.86 -5.38 5.13
N VAL A 88 1.54 -5.42 4.89
CA VAL A 88 0.76 -4.21 4.57
C VAL A 88 0.82 -3.20 5.70
N PHE A 89 0.75 -3.63 6.96
CA PHE A 89 0.87 -2.74 8.12
C PHE A 89 2.21 -1.98 8.10
N VAL A 90 3.33 -2.71 7.99
CA VAL A 90 4.68 -2.11 7.97
C VAL A 90 4.86 -1.20 6.76
N MET A 91 4.42 -1.65 5.58
CA MET A 91 4.54 -0.87 4.34
C MET A 91 3.67 0.39 4.35
N ALA A 92 2.51 0.37 5.01
CA ALA A 92 1.68 1.55 5.18
C ALA A 92 2.36 2.60 6.05
N VAL A 93 2.91 2.20 7.21
CA VAL A 93 3.69 3.12 8.07
C VAL A 93 4.89 3.69 7.30
N PHE A 94 5.59 2.84 6.55
CA PHE A 94 6.74 3.25 5.73
C PHE A 94 6.35 4.24 4.62
N SER A 95 5.27 3.96 3.89
CA SER A 95 4.75 4.81 2.81
C SER A 95 4.40 6.21 3.33
N GLU A 96 3.72 6.28 4.47
CA GLU A 96 3.35 7.53 5.13
C GLU A 96 4.59 8.27 5.64
N ALA A 97 5.62 7.56 6.10
CA ALA A 97 6.86 8.18 6.58
C ALA A 97 7.62 8.84 5.42
N VAL A 98 7.67 8.18 4.27
CA VAL A 98 8.25 8.74 3.04
C VAL A 98 7.44 9.95 2.59
N PHE A 99 6.12 9.89 2.63
CA PHE A 99 5.25 11.02 2.28
C PHE A 99 5.43 12.22 3.23
N ALA A 100 5.47 11.98 4.54
CA ALA A 100 5.74 13.00 5.55
C ALA A 100 7.13 13.62 5.38
N SER A 101 8.13 12.83 4.99
CA SER A 101 9.48 13.31 4.70
C SER A 101 9.51 14.21 3.47
N GLN A 102 8.84 13.83 2.38
CA GLN A 102 8.68 14.70 1.20
C GLN A 102 8.03 16.03 1.58
N LEU A 103 7.00 15.98 2.43
CA LEU A 103 6.31 17.16 2.90
C LEU A 103 7.20 18.06 3.77
N ALA A 104 8.00 17.48 4.67
CA ALA A 104 8.95 18.24 5.48
C ALA A 104 10.00 18.95 4.61
N LEU A 105 10.50 18.29 3.56
CA LEU A 105 11.46 18.84 2.61
C LEU A 105 10.87 19.95 1.72
N SER A 106 9.55 19.92 1.46
CA SER A 106 8.87 20.96 0.68
C SER A 106 8.78 22.32 1.39
N GLY A 107 9.16 22.41 2.67
CA GLY A 107 9.35 23.66 3.42
C GLY A 107 8.09 24.46 3.76
N GLY A 108 6.90 24.05 3.29
CA GLY A 108 5.67 24.83 3.41
C GLY A 108 4.90 24.72 4.74
N ARG A 109 5.25 23.79 5.64
CA ARG A 109 4.47 23.51 6.88
C ARG A 109 5.35 23.29 8.11
N ASN A 110 4.82 23.64 9.29
CA ASN A 110 5.51 23.45 10.57
C ASN A 110 5.72 21.96 10.87
N VAL A 111 6.96 21.57 11.13
CA VAL A 111 7.39 20.17 11.36
C VAL A 111 6.64 19.51 12.52
N THR A 112 6.31 20.26 13.57
CA THR A 112 5.55 19.74 14.72
C THR A 112 4.13 19.34 14.35
N PHE A 113 3.48 20.10 13.46
CA PHE A 113 2.15 19.77 12.95
C PHE A 113 2.20 18.54 12.02
N ILE A 114 3.24 18.46 11.16
CA ILE A 114 3.46 17.30 10.28
C ILE A 114 3.62 16.03 11.12
N TRP A 115 4.38 16.09 12.21
CA TRP A 115 4.63 14.95 13.09
C TRP A 115 3.35 14.44 13.79
N ALA A 116 2.57 15.33 14.39
CA ALA A 116 1.33 14.96 15.06
C ALA A 116 0.29 14.40 14.08
N TYR A 117 0.20 14.99 12.88
CA TYR A 117 -0.65 14.50 11.81
C TYR A 117 -0.20 13.12 11.30
N PHE A 118 1.10 12.95 11.05
CA PHE A 118 1.70 11.69 10.61
C PHE A 118 1.40 10.55 11.58
N GLN A 119 1.58 10.75 12.89
CA GLN A 119 1.35 9.69 13.87
C GLN A 119 -0.09 9.19 13.85
N ARG A 120 -1.07 10.09 13.75
CA ARG A 120 -2.49 9.72 13.66
C ARG A 120 -2.82 9.03 12.33
N VAL A 121 -2.35 9.60 11.22
CA VAL A 121 -2.69 9.11 9.88
C VAL A 121 -2.03 7.77 9.60
N ALA A 122 -0.73 7.65 9.87
CA ALA A 122 0.02 6.42 9.62
C ALA A 122 -0.51 5.24 10.42
N LEU A 123 -0.86 5.42 11.70
CA LEU A 123 -1.40 4.33 12.50
C LEU A 123 -2.80 3.92 12.04
N ALA A 124 -3.70 4.88 11.81
CA ALA A 124 -5.05 4.56 11.37
C ALA A 124 -5.06 3.91 9.97
N SER A 125 -4.29 4.45 9.03
CA SER A 125 -4.19 3.91 7.68
C SER A 125 -3.51 2.54 7.67
N ALA A 126 -2.47 2.33 8.48
CA ALA A 126 -1.81 1.02 8.59
C ALA A 126 -2.71 -0.04 9.20
N ILE A 127 -3.41 0.25 10.30
CA ILE A 127 -4.33 -0.69 10.94
C ILE A 127 -5.45 -1.07 9.96
N LEU A 128 -6.12 -0.07 9.38
CA LEU A 128 -7.20 -0.31 8.42
C LEU A 128 -6.73 -1.09 7.19
N SER A 129 -5.61 -0.69 6.59
CA SER A 129 -5.11 -1.34 5.39
C SER A 129 -4.68 -2.77 5.66
N SER A 130 -4.07 -3.02 6.81
CA SER A 130 -3.69 -4.36 7.27
C SER A 130 -4.91 -5.27 7.44
N LEU A 131 -5.99 -4.77 8.05
CA LEU A 131 -7.23 -5.53 8.24
C LEU A 131 -7.92 -5.88 6.92
N TRP A 132 -7.88 -4.97 5.93
CA TRP A 132 -8.48 -5.21 4.61
C TRP A 132 -7.56 -5.99 3.65
N ALA A 133 -6.28 -6.15 3.97
CA ALA A 133 -5.32 -6.81 3.08
C ALA A 133 -5.68 -8.27 2.74
N PRO A 134 -6.07 -9.14 3.70
CA PRO A 134 -6.45 -10.52 3.39
C PRO A 134 -7.66 -10.61 2.46
N VAL A 135 -8.60 -9.67 2.58
CA VAL A 135 -9.83 -9.61 1.77
C VAL A 135 -9.49 -9.38 0.30
N VAL A 136 -8.47 -8.58 0.00
CA VAL A 136 -8.00 -8.33 -1.38
C VAL A 136 -7.08 -9.46 -1.84
N TYR A 137 -6.19 -9.94 -0.98
CA TYR A 137 -5.22 -10.97 -1.35
C TYR A 137 -5.88 -12.31 -1.68
N TYR A 138 -6.86 -12.75 -0.90
CA TYR A 138 -7.47 -14.07 -1.07
C TYR A 138 -8.08 -14.32 -2.47
N PRO A 139 -8.99 -13.46 -2.99
CA PRO A 139 -9.55 -13.66 -4.32
C PRO A 139 -8.48 -13.58 -5.41
N LEU A 140 -7.49 -12.69 -5.24
CA LEU A 140 -6.41 -12.50 -6.19
C LEU A 140 -5.48 -13.74 -6.25
N ASN A 141 -5.17 -14.33 -5.09
CA ASN A 141 -4.41 -15.56 -4.98
C ASN A 141 -5.12 -16.73 -5.67
N ARG A 142 -6.43 -16.88 -5.43
CA ARG A 142 -7.26 -17.89 -6.11
C ARG A 142 -7.27 -17.70 -7.62
N TRP A 143 -7.32 -16.44 -8.10
CA TRP A 143 -7.29 -16.17 -9.53
C TRP A 143 -5.96 -16.60 -10.16
N TRP A 144 -4.82 -16.26 -9.55
CA TRP A 144 -3.52 -16.72 -10.06
C TRP A 144 -3.37 -18.23 -10.05
N GLN A 145 -3.92 -18.93 -9.05
CA GLN A 145 -3.94 -20.40 -9.05
C GLN A 145 -4.71 -20.96 -10.24
N LYS A 146 -5.88 -20.39 -10.56
CA LYS A 146 -6.67 -20.80 -11.74
C LYS A 146 -5.93 -20.54 -13.06
N LEU A 147 -5.26 -19.41 -13.19
CA LEU A 147 -4.49 -19.08 -14.40
C LEU A 147 -3.34 -20.08 -14.61
N LYS A 148 -2.60 -20.43 -13.56
CA LYS A 148 -1.54 -21.43 -13.64
C LYS A 148 -2.05 -22.82 -14.04
N LEU A 149 -3.24 -23.20 -13.58
CA LEU A 149 -3.88 -24.46 -13.98
C LEU A 149 -4.36 -24.43 -15.44
N ALA A 150 -4.78 -23.27 -15.94
CA ALA A 150 -5.20 -23.11 -17.33
C ALA A 150 -4.02 -23.13 -18.31
N GLU A 151 -2.83 -22.64 -17.91
CA GLU A 151 -1.61 -22.69 -18.72
C GLU A 151 -1.00 -24.10 -18.82
N GLN A 152 -1.41 -25.04 -17.97
CA GLN A 152 -0.90 -26.42 -17.92
C GLN A 152 -1.76 -27.43 -18.70
N ASN A 153 -2.95 -27.02 -19.18
CA ASN A 153 -3.84 -27.83 -20.02
C ASN A 153 -3.80 -27.34 -21.47
#